data_AF-A0A318IWV5-F1
#
_entry.id   AF-A0A318IWV5-F1
#
_cell.length_a   1.000
_cell.length_b   1.000
_cell.length_c   1.000
_cell.angle_alpha   90.00
_cell.angle_beta   90.00
_cell.angle_gamma   90.00
#
_symmetry.space_group_name_H-M   'P 1'
#
loop_
_entity.id
_entity.type
_entity.pdbx_description
1 polymer ?
#
loop_
_entity_poly.entity_id
_entity_poly.type
_entity_poly.pdbx_seq_one_letter_code
_entity_poly.pdbx_strand_id
1 'polypeptide(L)'
;MNNFFNPTRFSRLLDAHWAEKRREYVWFFAVLAMLDLIFMVIFLGTGHHALLRQFQLSGQVFWYMLGLLFSGLIFAGRYFKYQLNPGASLIALMRPASVFEKWLMAFLVISIFYPLAYTLLYMLLNYPAVMLAKAVVKMSSCETCLYDFRLYFPFLTTDLVVDGTGNARPILNEQMLFFMTLSAAQAFIAAGTAYFKRSPVLRTLLVLFLLFVLSIWTETSPQLGIFASVSDEAVHYSMMEYLLSLGLWLGVPVLLWAALYFFIKEREIA
;
A
#
# COMPACT_ATOMS: atom_id res chain seq x y z
N MET A 1 -22.96 -26.28 -10.39
CA MET A 1 -21.94 -25.37 -9.80
C MET A 1 -21.51 -24.40 -10.87
N ASN A 2 -21.82 -23.11 -10.72
CA ASN A 2 -21.45 -22.11 -11.72
C ASN A 2 -19.98 -21.70 -11.54
N ASN A 3 -19.07 -22.53 -12.07
CA ASN A 3 -17.62 -22.33 -11.95
C ASN A 3 -17.06 -21.29 -12.94
N PHE A 4 -17.89 -20.77 -13.83
CA PHE A 4 -17.48 -19.79 -14.83
C PHE A 4 -17.73 -18.37 -14.33
N PHE A 5 -16.74 -17.50 -14.59
CA PHE A 5 -16.85 -16.07 -14.37
C PHE A 5 -18.00 -15.50 -15.21
N ASN A 6 -18.89 -14.73 -14.57
CA ASN A 6 -19.94 -14.01 -15.27
C ASN A 6 -19.87 -12.51 -14.91
N PRO A 7 -19.61 -11.62 -15.88
CA PRO A 7 -19.42 -10.20 -15.61
C PRO A 7 -20.66 -9.53 -15.01
N THR A 8 -21.87 -9.97 -15.39
CA THR A 8 -23.12 -9.42 -14.84
C THR A 8 -23.31 -9.77 -13.37
N ARG A 9 -22.92 -10.99 -12.99
CA ARG A 9 -22.96 -11.45 -11.59
C ARG A 9 -21.90 -10.75 -10.76
N PHE A 10 -20.69 -10.60 -11.32
CA PHE A 10 -19.61 -9.87 -10.69
C PHE A 10 -19.95 -8.39 -10.44
N SER A 11 -20.59 -7.72 -11.40
CA SER A 11 -21.09 -6.35 -11.21
C SER A 11 -22.09 -6.26 -10.05
N ARG A 12 -23.08 -7.16 -9.98
CA ARG A 12 -24.04 -7.19 -8.88
C ARG A 12 -23.38 -7.45 -7.52
N LEU A 13 -22.33 -8.28 -7.51
CA LEU A 13 -21.53 -8.54 -6.30
C LEU A 13 -20.81 -7.27 -5.84
N LEU A 14 -20.21 -6.52 -6.77
CA LEU A 14 -19.58 -5.22 -6.50
C LEU A 14 -20.59 -4.19 -5.98
N ASP A 15 -21.75 -4.07 -6.64
CA ASP A 15 -22.81 -3.13 -6.23
C ASP A 15 -23.31 -3.44 -4.81
N ALA A 16 -23.56 -4.72 -4.52
CA ALA A 16 -23.98 -5.16 -3.19
C ALA A 16 -22.93 -4.84 -2.13
N HIS A 17 -21.65 -5.11 -2.42
CA HIS A 17 -20.57 -4.78 -1.50
C HIS A 17 -20.42 -3.29 -1.25
N TRP A 18 -20.51 -2.48 -2.31
CA TRP A 18 -20.40 -1.04 -2.18
C TRP A 18 -21.59 -0.47 -1.41
N ALA A 19 -22.80 -0.97 -1.63
CA ALA A 19 -23.98 -0.57 -0.87
C ALA A 19 -23.81 -0.83 0.64
N GLU A 20 -23.21 -1.97 0.99
CA GLU A 20 -23.00 -2.37 2.38
C GLU A 20 -21.82 -1.66 3.05
N LYS A 21 -20.71 -1.50 2.33
CA LYS A 21 -19.43 -1.03 2.90
C LYS A 21 -19.09 0.42 2.62
N ARG A 22 -19.82 1.12 1.73
CA ARG A 22 -19.53 2.53 1.40
C ARG A 22 -19.38 3.42 2.63
N ARG A 23 -20.28 3.28 3.61
CA ARG A 23 -20.27 4.13 4.81
C ARG A 23 -19.03 3.86 5.66
N GLU A 24 -18.66 2.59 5.83
CA GLU A 24 -17.45 2.21 6.56
C GLU A 24 -16.19 2.72 5.86
N TYR A 25 -16.15 2.67 4.52
CA TYR A 25 -15.01 3.18 3.74
C TYR A 25 -14.90 4.69 3.80
N VAL A 26 -16.01 5.42 3.67
CA VAL A 26 -16.04 6.88 3.82
C VAL A 26 -15.54 7.30 5.19
N TRP A 27 -15.99 6.65 6.27
CA TRP A 27 -15.47 6.94 7.61
C TRP A 27 -13.99 6.62 7.75
N PHE A 28 -13.53 5.52 7.15
CA PHE A 28 -12.11 5.16 7.17
C PHE A 28 -11.26 6.24 6.49
N PHE A 29 -11.64 6.69 5.29
CA PHE A 29 -10.96 7.77 4.58
C PHE A 29 -11.09 9.12 5.30
N ALA A 30 -12.22 9.41 5.95
CA ALA A 30 -12.38 10.63 6.74
C ALA A 30 -11.42 10.66 7.94
N VAL A 31 -11.22 9.53 8.63
CA VAL A 31 -10.24 9.43 9.72
C VAL A 31 -8.82 9.60 9.19
N LEU A 32 -8.48 8.98 8.05
CA LEU A 32 -7.17 9.16 7.42
C LEU A 32 -6.94 10.63 7.03
N ALA A 33 -7.93 11.27 6.40
CA ALA A 33 -7.86 12.67 6.04
C ALA A 33 -7.67 13.59 7.25
N MET A 34 -8.39 13.32 8.34
CA MET A 34 -8.26 14.08 9.59
C MET A 34 -6.87 13.92 10.20
N LEU A 35 -6.35 12.69 10.26
CA LEU A 35 -4.99 12.44 10.75
C LEU A 35 -3.95 13.16 9.89
N ASP A 36 -4.05 13.05 8.57
CA ASP A 36 -3.15 13.71 7.63
C ASP A 36 -3.19 15.23 7.77
N LEU A 37 -4.38 15.83 7.88
CA LEU A 37 -4.55 17.26 8.14
C LEU A 37 -3.93 17.70 9.47
N ILE A 38 -4.09 16.91 10.54
CA ILE A 38 -3.46 17.20 11.83
C ILE A 38 -1.94 17.22 11.69
N PHE A 39 -1.35 16.23 11.03
CA PHE A 39 0.10 16.20 10.79
C PHE A 39 0.56 17.38 9.93
N MET A 40 -0.18 17.72 8.87
CA MET A 40 0.13 18.89 8.03
C MET A 40 0.10 20.20 8.82
N VAL A 41 -0.92 20.40 9.67
CA VAL A 41 -1.01 21.60 10.54
C VAL A 41 0.16 21.65 11.53
N ILE A 42 0.54 20.52 12.13
CA ILE A 42 1.69 20.46 13.05
C ILE A 42 3.00 20.81 12.31
N PHE A 43 3.22 20.24 11.12
CA PHE A 43 4.43 20.51 10.34
C PHE A 43 4.51 21.94 9.81
N LEU A 44 3.38 22.56 9.46
CA LEU A 44 3.33 23.97 9.06
C LEU A 44 3.46 24.94 10.24
N GLY A 45 2.76 24.65 11.35
CA GLY A 45 2.65 25.57 12.49
C GLY A 45 3.91 25.68 13.35
N THR A 46 4.78 24.69 13.31
CA THR A 46 6.03 24.67 14.09
C THR A 46 7.11 25.61 13.55
N GLY A 47 6.94 26.19 12.35
CA GLY A 47 7.79 27.25 11.79
C GLY A 47 9.26 26.88 11.57
N HIS A 48 9.66 25.64 11.86
CA HIS A 48 11.03 25.20 11.79
C HIS A 48 11.35 24.76 10.35
N HIS A 49 12.36 25.37 9.73
CA HIS A 49 12.74 25.07 8.33
C HIS A 49 13.00 23.58 8.08
N ALA A 50 13.46 22.83 9.10
CA ALA A 50 13.64 21.38 9.01
C ALA A 50 12.32 20.61 8.80
N LEU A 51 11.20 21.10 9.32
CA LEU A 51 9.89 20.43 9.20
C LEU A 51 9.21 20.75 7.86
N LEU A 52 9.58 21.86 7.21
CA LEU A 52 9.17 22.15 5.84
C LEU A 52 9.76 21.16 4.81
N ARG A 53 10.80 20.40 5.19
CA ARG A 53 11.33 19.29 4.37
C ARG A 53 10.28 18.21 4.11
N GLN A 54 9.28 18.06 4.98
CA GLN A 54 8.19 17.10 4.74
C GLN A 54 7.35 17.46 3.51
N PHE A 55 7.29 18.75 3.14
CA PHE A 55 6.60 19.21 1.93
C PHE A 55 7.51 19.22 0.68
N GLN A 56 8.81 18.92 0.81
CA GLN A 56 9.65 18.65 -0.35
C GLN A 56 9.28 17.31 -0.99
N LEU A 57 9.67 17.11 -2.24
CA LEU A 57 9.38 15.89 -2.98
C LEU A 57 9.76 14.60 -2.22
N SER A 58 10.94 14.57 -1.59
CA SER A 58 11.39 13.41 -0.81
C SER A 58 10.54 13.16 0.44
N GLY A 59 10.18 14.21 1.17
CA GLY A 59 9.26 14.14 2.30
C GLY A 59 7.87 13.67 1.88
N GLN A 60 7.35 14.20 0.77
CA GLN A 60 6.06 13.80 0.21
C GLN A 60 6.06 12.32 -0.19
N VAL A 61 7.12 11.82 -0.84
CA VAL A 61 7.25 10.39 -1.21
C VAL A 61 7.24 9.54 0.06
N PHE A 62 8.09 9.86 1.03
CA PHE A 62 8.19 9.12 2.28
C PHE A 62 6.84 9.07 3.02
N TRP A 63 6.19 10.23 3.17
CA TRP A 63 4.92 10.34 3.87
C TRP A 63 3.79 9.59 3.16
N TYR A 64 3.71 9.70 1.83
CA TYR A 64 2.78 8.93 1.00
C TYR A 64 2.98 7.42 1.18
N MET A 65 4.22 6.92 1.05
CA MET A 65 4.53 5.49 1.15
C MET A 65 4.23 4.95 2.55
N LEU A 66 4.63 5.69 3.59
CA LEU A 66 4.39 5.32 4.98
C LEU A 66 2.89 5.24 5.29
N GLY A 67 2.15 6.29 4.90
CA GLY A 67 0.72 6.34 5.11
C GLY A 67 -0.02 5.25 4.33
N LEU A 68 0.34 5.01 3.06
CA LEU A 68 -0.25 3.95 2.24
C LEU A 68 0.05 2.56 2.81
N LEU A 69 1.26 2.32 3.31
CA LEU A 69 1.65 1.07 3.93
C LEU A 69 0.76 0.77 5.14
N PHE A 70 0.77 1.62 6.17
CA PHE A 70 0.03 1.34 7.40
C PHE A 70 -1.47 1.31 7.17
N SER A 71 -1.99 2.28 6.43
CA SER A 71 -3.43 2.37 6.17
C SER A 71 -3.92 1.20 5.30
N GLY A 72 -3.13 0.78 4.31
CA GLY A 72 -3.43 -0.37 3.44
C GLY A 72 -3.44 -1.69 4.18
N LEU A 73 -2.51 -1.90 5.12
CA LEU A 73 -2.49 -3.08 5.98
C LEU A 73 -3.71 -3.13 6.92
N ILE A 74 -4.07 -2.00 7.53
CA ILE A 74 -5.27 -1.90 8.38
C ILE A 74 -6.52 -2.16 7.54
N PHE A 75 -6.61 -1.58 6.34
CA PHE A 75 -7.74 -1.75 5.45
C PHE A 75 -7.92 -3.22 5.02
N ALA A 76 -6.83 -3.89 4.62
CA ALA A 76 -6.84 -5.30 4.25
C ALA A 76 -7.36 -6.18 5.41
N GLY A 77 -6.89 -5.93 6.64
CA GLY A 77 -7.37 -6.66 7.82
C GLY A 77 -8.85 -6.39 8.14
N ARG A 78 -9.33 -5.15 7.92
CA ARG A 78 -10.75 -4.80 8.11
C ARG A 78 -11.65 -5.41 7.04
N TYR A 79 -11.17 -5.54 5.81
CA TYR A 79 -11.94 -6.11 4.70
C TYR A 79 -12.46 -7.52 5.05
N PHE A 80 -11.61 -8.37 5.63
CA PHE A 80 -11.96 -9.73 6.01
C PHE A 80 -12.57 -9.89 7.41
N LYS A 81 -12.89 -8.79 8.10
CA LYS A 81 -13.49 -8.84 9.44
C LYS A 81 -14.82 -9.62 9.47
N TYR A 82 -15.58 -9.61 8.37
CA TYR A 82 -16.83 -10.39 8.28
C TYR A 82 -16.58 -11.91 8.35
N GLN A 83 -15.40 -12.40 7.96
CA GLN A 83 -15.05 -13.82 8.02
C GLN A 83 -14.78 -14.31 9.46
N LEU A 84 -14.57 -13.39 10.40
CA LEU A 84 -14.41 -13.70 11.82
C LEU A 84 -15.75 -13.96 12.51
N ASN A 85 -16.84 -13.43 11.96
CA ASN A 85 -18.18 -13.60 12.51
C ASN A 85 -18.90 -14.73 11.75
N PRO A 86 -19.18 -15.88 12.38
CA PRO A 86 -19.72 -17.05 11.69
C PRO A 86 -21.06 -16.78 10.99
N GLY A 87 -21.92 -15.94 11.58
CA GLY A 87 -23.20 -15.55 10.96
C GLY A 87 -23.02 -14.67 9.72
N ALA A 88 -22.12 -13.69 9.77
CA ALA A 88 -21.86 -12.81 8.64
C ALA A 88 -21.08 -13.52 7.51
N SER A 89 -20.17 -14.43 7.88
CA SER A 89 -19.46 -15.25 6.90
C SER A 89 -20.41 -16.16 6.15
N LEU A 90 -21.40 -16.75 6.82
CA LEU A 90 -22.37 -17.64 6.19
C LEU A 90 -23.24 -16.87 5.19
N ILE A 91 -23.71 -15.66 5.53
CA ILE A 91 -24.45 -14.79 4.59
C ILE A 91 -23.57 -14.43 3.38
N ALA A 92 -22.29 -14.11 3.60
CA ALA A 92 -21.36 -13.79 2.51
C ALA A 92 -21.05 -15.01 1.62
N LEU A 93 -20.95 -16.20 2.22
CA LEU A 93 -20.71 -17.46 1.50
C LEU A 93 -21.94 -17.88 0.68
N MET A 94 -23.15 -17.65 1.20
CA MET A 94 -24.41 -17.95 0.52
C MET A 94 -24.70 -17.07 -0.70
N ARG A 95 -23.94 -15.99 -0.93
CA ARG A 95 -24.14 -15.16 -2.14
C ARG A 95 -23.85 -16.00 -3.38
N PRO A 96 -24.72 -15.96 -4.40
CA PRO A 96 -24.57 -16.71 -5.64
C PRO A 96 -23.47 -16.08 -6.50
N ALA A 97 -22.22 -16.25 -6.09
CA ALA A 97 -21.00 -15.86 -6.76
C ALA A 97 -19.99 -17.01 -6.67
N SER A 98 -19.20 -17.18 -7.72
CA SER A 98 -18.11 -18.17 -7.72
C SER A 98 -17.01 -17.76 -6.73
N VAL A 99 -16.25 -18.74 -6.23
CA VAL A 99 -15.05 -18.49 -5.40
C VAL A 99 -14.11 -17.50 -6.08
N PHE A 100 -13.90 -17.67 -7.39
CA PHE A 100 -13.03 -16.80 -8.17
C PHE A 100 -13.52 -15.36 -8.20
N GLU A 101 -14.82 -15.13 -8.40
CA GLU A 101 -15.41 -13.77 -8.36
C GLU A 101 -15.21 -13.12 -6.98
N LYS A 102 -15.43 -13.86 -5.88
CA LYS A 102 -15.22 -13.36 -4.52
C LYS A 102 -13.75 -13.02 -4.23
N TRP A 103 -12.84 -13.88 -4.68
CA TRP A 103 -11.40 -13.64 -4.56
C TRP A 103 -10.94 -12.46 -5.41
N LEU A 104 -11.35 -12.38 -6.67
CA LEU A 104 -11.01 -11.30 -7.60
C LEU A 104 -11.49 -9.97 -7.06
N MET A 105 -12.71 -9.93 -6.52
CA MET A 105 -13.24 -8.75 -5.86
C MET A 105 -12.38 -8.31 -4.68
N ALA A 106 -11.96 -9.23 -3.81
CA ALA A 106 -11.08 -8.90 -2.68
C ALA A 106 -9.73 -8.35 -3.16
N PHE A 107 -9.13 -8.99 -4.19
CA PHE A 107 -7.90 -8.52 -4.81
C PHE A 107 -8.04 -7.11 -5.38
N LEU A 108 -9.07 -6.87 -6.19
CA LEU A 108 -9.30 -5.54 -6.79
C LEU A 108 -9.54 -4.47 -5.73
N VAL A 109 -10.35 -4.75 -4.70
CA VAL A 109 -10.67 -3.76 -3.66
C VAL A 109 -9.44 -3.43 -2.81
N ILE A 110 -8.67 -4.43 -2.39
CA ILE A 110 -7.55 -4.24 -1.46
C ILE A 110 -6.28 -3.75 -2.18
N SER A 111 -5.93 -4.33 -3.32
CA SER A 111 -4.64 -4.08 -3.98
C SER A 111 -4.71 -3.01 -5.07
N ILE A 112 -5.88 -2.70 -5.63
CA ILE A 112 -6.01 -1.72 -6.72
C ILE A 112 -6.84 -0.50 -6.31
N PHE A 113 -8.10 -0.70 -5.95
CA PHE A 113 -9.00 0.42 -5.62
C PHE A 113 -8.55 1.18 -4.38
N TYR A 114 -8.07 0.47 -3.35
CA TYR A 114 -7.64 1.11 -2.12
C TYR A 114 -6.43 2.04 -2.33
N PRO A 115 -5.30 1.60 -2.92
CA PRO A 115 -4.19 2.51 -3.21
C PRO A 115 -4.60 3.67 -4.11
N LEU A 116 -5.44 3.44 -5.13
CA LEU A 116 -5.91 4.50 -6.02
C LEU A 116 -6.73 5.56 -5.28
N ALA A 117 -7.69 5.13 -4.44
CA ALA A 117 -8.49 6.04 -3.62
C ALA A 117 -7.64 6.80 -2.59
N TYR A 118 -6.66 6.11 -1.97
CA TYR A 118 -5.70 6.74 -1.08
C TYR A 118 -4.87 7.80 -1.79
N THR A 119 -4.36 7.52 -3.00
CA THR A 119 -3.65 8.49 -3.82
C THR A 119 -4.50 9.71 -4.10
N LEU A 120 -5.75 9.54 -4.54
CA LEU A 120 -6.64 10.67 -4.81
C LEU A 120 -6.86 11.54 -3.57
N LEU A 121 -7.09 10.91 -2.41
CA LEU A 121 -7.26 11.63 -1.14
C LEU A 121 -5.98 12.38 -0.74
N TYR A 122 -4.83 11.71 -0.81
CA TYR A 122 -3.53 12.28 -0.51
C TYR A 122 -3.26 13.50 -1.39
N MET A 123 -3.48 13.38 -2.70
CA MET A 123 -3.29 14.48 -3.65
C MET A 123 -4.20 15.67 -3.34
N LEU A 124 -5.46 15.41 -2.97
CA LEU A 124 -6.43 16.44 -2.62
C LEU A 124 -5.99 17.25 -1.39
N LEU A 125 -5.41 16.60 -0.38
CA LEU A 125 -4.97 17.24 0.87
C LEU A 125 -3.57 17.84 0.77
N ASN A 126 -2.64 17.12 0.15
CA ASN A 126 -1.24 17.51 0.07
C ASN A 126 -1.00 18.66 -0.92
N TYR A 127 -1.77 18.74 -2.02
CA TYR A 127 -1.64 19.83 -2.99
C TYR A 127 -1.74 21.24 -2.36
N PRO A 128 -2.82 21.59 -1.62
CA PRO A 128 -2.89 22.91 -0.99
C PRO A 128 -1.82 23.10 0.08
N ALA A 129 -1.43 22.05 0.81
CA ALA A 129 -0.39 22.12 1.83
C ALA A 129 0.99 22.45 1.25
N VAL A 130 1.37 21.82 0.14
CA VAL A 130 2.63 22.11 -0.59
C VAL A 130 2.63 23.53 -1.14
N MET A 131 1.49 24.01 -1.67
CA MET A 131 1.37 25.39 -2.15
C MET A 131 1.53 26.41 -1.02
N LEU A 132 0.94 26.14 0.15
CA LEU A 132 1.08 26.98 1.32
C LEU A 132 2.53 26.96 1.84
N ALA A 133 3.16 25.79 1.95
CA ALA A 133 4.55 25.64 2.35
C ALA A 133 5.50 26.44 1.42
N LYS A 134 5.28 26.35 0.10
CA LYS A 134 6.02 27.12 -0.90
C LYS A 134 5.84 28.63 -0.73
N ALA A 135 4.65 29.10 -0.39
CA ALA A 135 4.39 30.51 -0.15
C ALA A 135 5.12 31.02 1.11
N VAL A 136 5.12 30.23 2.19
CA VAL A 136 5.82 30.56 3.45
C VAL A 136 7.32 30.67 3.24
N VAL A 137 7.95 29.74 2.50
CA VAL A 137 9.40 29.78 2.26
C VAL A 137 9.82 30.97 1.40
N LYS A 138 9.00 31.37 0.42
CA LYS A 138 9.28 32.57 -0.40
C LYS A 138 9.34 33.86 0.43
N MET A 139 8.59 33.92 1.54
CA MET A 139 8.59 35.09 2.43
C MET A 139 9.83 35.16 3.33
N SER A 140 10.52 34.03 3.58
CA SER A 140 11.61 33.95 4.56
C SER A 140 13.03 34.21 4.00
N SER A 141 13.17 34.91 2.87
CA SER A 141 14.45 35.42 2.32
C SER A 141 15.62 34.42 2.25
N CYS A 142 15.38 33.11 2.08
CA CYS A 142 16.48 32.18 1.79
C CYS A 142 16.75 32.15 0.28
N GLU A 143 17.61 33.04 -0.21
CA GLU A 143 18.01 33.11 -1.62
C GLU A 143 18.79 31.87 -2.11
N THR A 144 19.34 31.07 -1.19
CA THR A 144 20.22 29.93 -1.49
C THR A 144 19.60 28.55 -1.21
N CYS A 145 18.35 28.49 -0.72
CA CYS A 145 17.75 27.21 -0.38
C CYS A 145 17.07 26.54 -1.61
N LEU A 146 17.73 25.52 -2.18
CA LEU A 146 17.16 24.65 -3.22
C LEU A 146 16.13 23.67 -2.62
N TYR A 147 14.91 24.14 -2.34
CA TYR A 147 13.78 23.27 -1.98
C TYR A 147 13.04 22.80 -3.24
N ASP A 148 12.94 21.48 -3.45
CA ASP A 148 12.12 20.90 -4.52
C ASP A 148 10.67 20.70 -4.04
N PHE A 149 9.82 21.70 -4.29
CA PHE A 149 8.38 21.67 -4.02
C PHE A 149 7.55 21.11 -5.20
N ARG A 150 8.14 20.29 -6.08
CA ARG A 150 7.36 19.55 -7.07
C ARG A 150 6.37 18.63 -6.35
N LEU A 151 5.20 18.49 -6.95
CA LEU A 151 4.15 17.64 -6.42
C LEU A 151 4.47 16.19 -6.76
N TYR A 152 4.49 15.33 -5.74
CA TYR A 152 4.68 13.91 -5.96
C TYR A 152 3.44 13.27 -6.59
N PHE A 153 3.62 12.56 -7.70
CA PHE A 153 2.62 11.67 -8.26
C PHE A 153 3.19 10.25 -8.41
N PRO A 154 2.57 9.23 -7.81
CA PRO A 154 3.05 7.86 -7.97
C PRO A 154 3.02 7.44 -9.44
N PHE A 155 4.07 6.74 -9.87
CA PHE A 155 4.36 6.28 -11.24
C PHE A 155 4.58 7.35 -12.32
N LEU A 156 4.19 8.60 -12.08
CA LEU A 156 4.44 9.73 -13.00
C LEU A 156 5.72 10.48 -12.64
N THR A 157 5.99 10.67 -11.34
CA THR A 157 7.26 11.24 -10.89
C THR A 157 8.32 10.14 -10.88
N THR A 158 9.24 10.21 -11.85
CA THR A 158 10.28 9.19 -12.07
C THR A 158 11.62 9.54 -11.44
N ASP A 159 11.84 10.82 -11.12
CA ASP A 159 13.09 11.36 -10.66
C ASP A 159 12.96 12.04 -9.29
N LEU A 160 13.96 11.85 -8.44
CA LEU A 160 14.07 12.53 -7.16
C LEU A 160 15.41 13.26 -7.10
N VAL A 161 15.36 14.59 -6.95
CA VAL A 161 16.56 15.41 -6.82
C VAL A 161 16.96 15.44 -5.36
N VAL A 162 18.09 14.81 -5.03
CA VAL A 162 18.65 14.81 -3.68
C VAL A 162 19.57 16.02 -3.54
N ASP A 163 19.20 16.93 -2.65
CA ASP A 163 20.07 18.00 -2.11
C ASP A 163 20.74 18.93 -3.13
N GLY A 164 19.99 19.45 -4.12
CA GLY A 164 20.47 20.55 -4.96
C GLY A 164 21.71 20.24 -5.83
N THR A 165 22.20 19.00 -5.78
CA THR A 165 23.40 18.52 -6.49
C THR A 165 23.14 18.28 -7.98
N GLY A 166 21.92 18.49 -8.46
CA GLY A 166 21.52 18.25 -9.86
C GLY A 166 21.41 16.78 -10.24
N ASN A 167 21.83 15.86 -9.37
CA ASN A 167 21.76 14.42 -9.62
C ASN A 167 20.36 13.91 -9.28
N ALA A 168 19.59 13.68 -10.34
CA ALA A 168 18.29 13.04 -10.26
C ALA A 168 18.44 11.52 -10.11
N ARG A 169 17.92 10.96 -9.02
CA ARG A 169 17.86 9.52 -8.80
C ARG A 169 16.55 8.94 -9.36
N PRO A 170 16.58 7.85 -10.14
CA PRO A 170 15.37 7.20 -10.61
C PRO A 170 14.65 6.49 -9.45
N ILE A 171 13.39 6.83 -9.21
CA ILE A 171 12.58 6.27 -8.12
C ILE A 171 11.55 5.23 -8.58
N LEU A 172 11.41 4.99 -9.88
CA LEU A 172 10.38 4.09 -10.41
C LEU A 172 10.54 2.65 -9.87
N ASN A 173 11.77 2.15 -9.78
CA ASN A 173 12.06 0.81 -9.28
C ASN A 173 11.67 0.66 -7.80
N GLU A 174 11.95 1.67 -6.99
CA GLU A 174 11.58 1.71 -5.58
C GLU A 174 10.07 1.75 -5.39
N GLN A 175 9.36 2.52 -6.24
CA GLN A 175 7.90 2.54 -6.22
C GLN A 175 7.33 1.17 -6.59
N MET A 176 7.83 0.53 -7.66
CA MET A 176 7.39 -0.83 -8.03
C MET A 176 7.63 -1.83 -6.91
N LEU A 177 8.82 -1.79 -6.28
CA LEU A 177 9.13 -2.62 -5.11
C LEU A 177 8.13 -2.39 -3.98
N PHE A 178 7.85 -1.13 -3.69
CA PHE A 178 6.92 -0.74 -2.64
C PHE A 178 5.52 -1.30 -2.91
N PHE A 179 4.99 -1.19 -4.13
CA PHE A 179 3.67 -1.72 -4.44
C PHE A 179 3.62 -3.25 -4.44
N MET A 180 4.69 -3.94 -4.86
CA MET A 180 4.78 -5.40 -4.78
C MET A 180 4.83 -5.87 -3.32
N THR A 181 5.65 -5.23 -2.49
CA THR A 181 5.75 -5.52 -1.05
C THR A 181 4.47 -5.22 -0.31
N LEU A 182 3.81 -4.10 -0.64
CA LEU A 182 2.50 -3.74 -0.12
C LEU A 182 1.47 -4.82 -0.47
N SER A 183 1.42 -5.27 -1.74
CA SER A 183 0.50 -6.32 -2.18
C SER A 183 0.75 -7.64 -1.43
N ALA A 184 2.02 -8.05 -1.27
CA ALA A 184 2.38 -9.23 -0.48
C ALA A 184 1.94 -9.09 0.99
N ALA A 185 2.21 -7.95 1.62
CA ALA A 185 1.87 -7.70 3.01
C ALA A 185 0.34 -7.64 3.22
N GLN A 186 -0.41 -7.04 2.29
CA GLN A 186 -1.87 -7.05 2.27
C GLN A 186 -2.43 -8.47 2.12
N ALA A 187 -1.89 -9.26 1.20
CA ALA A 187 -2.27 -10.67 1.00
C ALA A 187 -1.98 -11.50 2.26
N PHE A 188 -0.84 -11.26 2.91
CA PHE A 188 -0.45 -11.94 4.14
C PHE A 188 -1.41 -11.63 5.30
N ILE A 189 -1.75 -10.35 5.50
CA ILE A 189 -2.73 -9.95 6.51
C ILE A 189 -4.11 -10.52 6.19
N ALA A 190 -4.54 -10.43 4.92
CA ALA A 190 -5.80 -11.03 4.47
C ALA A 190 -5.85 -12.53 4.79
N ALA A 191 -4.84 -13.29 4.36
CA ALA A 191 -4.75 -14.73 4.59
C ALA A 191 -4.72 -15.07 6.09
N GLY A 192 -3.93 -14.37 6.89
CA GLY A 192 -3.87 -14.68 8.31
C GLY A 192 -5.10 -14.22 9.10
N THR A 193 -5.82 -13.18 8.66
CA THR A 193 -7.16 -12.88 9.21
C THR A 193 -8.18 -13.97 8.89
N ALA A 194 -8.01 -14.65 7.76
CA ALA A 194 -8.84 -15.77 7.38
C ALA A 194 -8.49 -17.03 8.20
N TYR A 195 -7.19 -17.29 8.41
CA TYR A 195 -6.65 -18.50 9.06
C TYR A 195 -6.79 -18.50 10.60
N PHE A 196 -6.46 -17.40 11.26
CA PHE A 196 -6.43 -17.34 12.72
C PHE A 196 -7.80 -17.00 13.32
N LYS A 197 -8.42 -17.97 14.00
CA LYS A 197 -9.73 -17.78 14.67
C LYS A 197 -9.69 -16.81 15.86
N ARG A 198 -8.59 -16.79 16.62
CA ARG A 198 -8.39 -15.91 17.78
C ARG A 198 -7.25 -14.94 17.51
N SER A 199 -7.48 -13.67 17.82
CA SER A 199 -6.49 -12.57 17.67
C SER A 199 -5.76 -12.57 16.31
N PRO A 200 -6.49 -12.57 15.18
CA PRO A 200 -5.89 -12.74 13.85
C PRO A 200 -4.82 -11.70 13.55
N VAL A 201 -5.14 -10.42 13.76
CA VAL A 201 -4.28 -9.29 13.44
C VAL A 201 -2.96 -9.34 14.22
N LEU A 202 -3.02 -9.66 15.51
CA LEU A 202 -1.83 -9.74 16.35
C LEU A 202 -0.89 -10.87 15.89
N ARG A 203 -1.47 -12.03 15.55
CA ARG A 203 -0.68 -13.19 15.09
C ARG A 203 -0.07 -12.94 13.72
N THR A 204 -0.80 -12.32 12.80
CA THR A 204 -0.23 -11.92 11.50
C THR A 204 0.87 -10.91 11.66
N LEU A 205 0.69 -9.91 12.54
CA LEU A 205 1.71 -8.89 12.77
C LEU A 205 2.96 -9.51 13.40
N LEU A 206 2.80 -10.45 14.34
CA LEU A 206 3.90 -11.17 14.95
C LEU A 206 4.68 -12.01 13.92
N VAL A 207 3.99 -12.74 13.03
CA VAL A 207 4.69 -13.51 11.98
C VAL A 207 5.39 -12.58 11.00
N LEU A 208 4.76 -11.47 10.59
CA LEU A 208 5.38 -10.48 9.71
C LEU A 208 6.61 -9.83 10.38
N PHE A 209 6.53 -9.55 11.68
CA PHE A 209 7.66 -9.06 12.47
C PHE A 209 8.80 -10.09 12.54
N LEU A 210 8.49 -11.37 12.78
CA LEU A 210 9.50 -12.43 12.78
C LEU A 210 10.15 -12.58 11.39
N LEU A 211 9.36 -12.54 10.31
CA LEU A 211 9.90 -12.57 8.95
C LEU A 211 10.79 -11.36 8.66
N PHE A 212 10.40 -10.18 9.13
CA PHE A 212 11.21 -8.96 9.01
C PHE A 212 12.53 -9.08 9.78
N VAL A 213 12.51 -9.55 11.03
CA VAL A 213 13.71 -9.78 11.83
C VAL A 213 14.61 -10.82 11.17
N LEU A 214 14.06 -11.94 10.70
CA LEU A 214 14.80 -12.96 9.96
C LEU A 214 15.43 -12.38 8.68
N SER A 215 14.70 -11.52 7.96
CA SER A 215 15.23 -10.89 6.74
C SER A 215 16.42 -9.95 7.01
N ILE A 216 16.39 -9.20 8.11
CA ILE A 216 17.53 -8.38 8.56
C ILE A 216 18.68 -9.30 8.98
N TRP A 217 18.39 -10.35 9.75
CA TRP A 217 19.38 -11.30 10.26
C TRP A 217 20.11 -12.07 9.18
N THR A 218 19.45 -12.35 8.05
CA THR A 218 20.09 -12.99 6.90
C THR A 218 21.05 -12.05 6.15
N GLU A 219 21.42 -10.90 6.74
CA GLU A 219 22.23 -9.83 6.13
C GLU A 219 21.88 -9.70 4.66
N THR A 220 20.70 -9.13 4.39
CA THR A 220 20.13 -8.97 3.06
C THR A 220 21.20 -8.92 1.98
N SER A 221 21.42 -10.10 1.41
CA SER A 221 22.41 -10.37 0.40
C SER A 221 22.17 -9.42 -0.79
N PRO A 222 23.11 -9.32 -1.75
CA PRO A 222 22.87 -8.65 -3.05
C PRO A 222 21.58 -9.09 -3.78
N GLN A 223 20.87 -10.10 -3.27
CA GLN A 223 19.61 -10.68 -3.77
C GLN A 223 18.33 -9.92 -3.38
N LEU A 224 18.39 -8.85 -2.56
CA LEU A 224 17.25 -7.89 -2.50
C LEU A 224 16.95 -7.29 -3.89
N GLY A 225 17.92 -7.39 -4.80
CA GLY A 225 17.69 -7.35 -6.24
C GLY A 225 17.58 -5.94 -6.81
N ILE A 226 17.38 -5.90 -8.13
CA ILE A 226 17.32 -4.72 -9.02
C ILE A 226 16.41 -3.60 -8.49
N PHE A 227 15.41 -3.97 -7.70
CA PHE A 227 14.40 -3.05 -7.19
C PHE A 227 14.82 -2.32 -5.91
N ALA A 228 15.82 -2.85 -5.20
CA ALA A 228 16.35 -2.31 -3.95
C ALA A 228 17.76 -1.70 -4.11
N SER A 229 18.30 -1.64 -5.34
CA SER A 229 19.63 -1.10 -5.59
C SER A 229 19.64 0.41 -5.36
N VAL A 230 20.13 0.82 -4.19
CA VAL A 230 20.29 2.22 -3.78
C VAL A 230 21.61 2.84 -4.30
N SER A 231 22.47 2.01 -4.90
CA SER A 231 23.80 2.39 -5.37
C SER A 231 23.74 3.14 -6.70
N ASP A 232 24.45 4.29 -6.78
CA ASP A 232 24.68 5.04 -8.03
C ASP A 232 25.62 4.28 -8.99
N GLU A 233 26.39 3.31 -8.49
CA GLU A 233 27.22 2.46 -9.34
C GLU A 233 26.34 1.39 -10.00
N ALA A 234 26.50 1.23 -11.32
CA ALA A 234 25.79 0.25 -12.13
C ALA A 234 26.19 -1.18 -11.75
N VAL A 235 25.60 -1.70 -10.66
CA VAL A 235 25.80 -3.09 -10.24
C VAL A 235 25.28 -4.01 -11.34
N HIS A 236 26.17 -4.84 -11.89
CA HIS A 236 25.80 -5.83 -12.90
C HIS A 236 25.27 -7.08 -12.19
N TYR A 237 23.96 -7.28 -12.23
CA TYR A 237 23.31 -8.47 -11.70
C TYR A 237 23.40 -9.64 -12.69
N SER A 238 23.66 -10.83 -12.17
CA SER A 238 23.59 -12.08 -12.94
C SER A 238 22.15 -12.45 -13.29
N MET A 239 21.94 -13.20 -14.39
CA MET A 239 20.60 -13.66 -14.79
C MET A 239 19.88 -14.44 -13.67
N MET A 240 20.62 -15.18 -12.85
CA MET A 240 20.06 -15.91 -11.71
C MET A 240 19.53 -14.97 -10.62
N GLU A 241 20.22 -13.87 -10.35
CA GLU A 241 19.75 -12.84 -9.40
C GLU A 241 18.50 -12.13 -9.92
N TYR A 242 18.41 -11.89 -11.24
CA TYR A 242 17.19 -11.39 -11.86
C TYR A 242 16.00 -12.35 -11.65
N LEU A 243 16.20 -13.64 -11.92
CA LEU A 243 15.15 -14.64 -11.76
C LEU A 243 14.74 -14.84 -10.30
N LEU A 244 15.70 -14.85 -9.38
CA LEU A 244 15.43 -14.95 -7.94
C LEU A 244 14.69 -13.72 -7.42
N SER A 245 15.12 -12.51 -7.82
CA SER A 245 14.45 -11.26 -7.45
C SER A 245 13.02 -11.21 -7.98
N LEU A 246 12.81 -11.53 -9.26
CA LEU A 246 11.45 -11.62 -9.84
C LEU A 246 10.61 -12.70 -9.16
N GLY A 247 11.17 -13.88 -8.93
CA GLY A 247 10.49 -14.99 -8.25
C GLY A 247 10.09 -14.64 -6.82
N LEU A 248 10.94 -13.91 -6.09
CA LEU A 248 10.67 -13.47 -4.74
C LEU A 248 9.59 -12.36 -4.74
N TRP A 249 9.83 -11.27 -5.45
CA TRP A 249 8.99 -10.07 -5.35
C TRP A 249 7.65 -10.19 -6.06
N LEU A 250 7.57 -10.98 -7.15
CA LEU A 250 6.32 -11.24 -7.86
C LEU A 250 5.68 -12.56 -7.41
N GLY A 251 6.48 -13.60 -7.22
CA GLY A 251 5.99 -14.93 -6.86
C GLY A 251 5.40 -14.98 -5.44
N VAL A 252 6.01 -14.33 -4.44
CA VAL A 252 5.47 -14.33 -3.07
C VAL A 252 4.07 -13.70 -2.99
N PRO A 253 3.81 -12.48 -3.50
CA PRO A 253 2.45 -11.95 -3.53
C PRO A 253 1.46 -12.86 -4.26
N VAL A 254 1.84 -13.40 -5.43
CA VAL A 254 0.96 -14.30 -6.22
C VAL A 254 0.63 -15.57 -5.44
N LEU A 255 1.62 -16.19 -4.78
CA LEU A 255 1.41 -17.37 -3.95
C LEU A 255 0.52 -17.08 -2.74
N LEU A 256 0.71 -15.93 -2.07
CA LEU A 256 -0.14 -15.53 -0.94
C LEU A 256 -1.59 -15.28 -1.37
N TRP A 257 -1.79 -14.62 -2.50
CA TRP A 257 -3.12 -14.44 -3.08
C TRP A 257 -3.74 -15.78 -3.53
N ALA A 258 -2.96 -16.70 -4.09
CA ALA A 258 -3.43 -18.04 -4.43
C ALA A 258 -3.80 -18.86 -3.18
N ALA A 259 -3.00 -18.76 -2.10
CA ALA A 259 -3.31 -19.41 -0.82
C ALA A 259 -4.64 -18.89 -0.25
N LEU A 260 -4.89 -17.57 -0.34
CA LEU A 260 -6.16 -16.98 0.04
C LEU A 260 -7.33 -17.50 -0.80
N TYR A 261 -7.13 -17.72 -2.11
CA TYR A 261 -8.14 -18.33 -2.98
C TYR A 261 -8.52 -19.74 -2.52
N PHE A 262 -7.53 -20.60 -2.27
CA PHE A 262 -7.78 -21.96 -1.79
C PHE A 262 -8.47 -21.96 -0.42
N PHE A 263 -8.10 -21.01 0.44
CA PHE A 263 -8.75 -20.87 1.74
C PHE A 263 -10.24 -20.50 1.63
N ILE A 264 -10.59 -19.54 0.76
CA ILE A 264 -11.99 -19.18 0.51
C ILE A 264 -12.75 -20.39 -0.05
N LYS A 265 -12.10 -21.15 -0.95
CA LYS A 265 -12.67 -22.37 -1.53
C LYS A 265 -12.97 -23.44 -0.47
N GLU A 266 -12.03 -23.73 0.43
CA GLU A 266 -12.22 -24.72 1.49
C GLU A 266 -13.39 -24.36 2.41
N ARG A 267 -13.55 -23.07 2.74
CA ARG A 267 -14.67 -22.58 3.55
C ARG A 267 -16.04 -22.63 2.89
N GLU A 268 -16.11 -22.69 1.56
CA GLU A 268 -17.40 -22.89 0.88
C GLU A 268 -17.88 -24.34 0.90
N ILE A 269 -16.95 -25.29 1.13
CA ILE A 269 -17.23 -26.73 1.10
C ILE A 269 -17.61 -27.25 2.50
N ALA A 270 -17.07 -26.62 3.55
CA ALA A 270 -17.28 -26.99 4.96
C ALA A 270 -18.53 -26.34 5.57
#